data_AF-A0A2U3IE91-F1
#
_entry.id   AF-A0A2U3IE91-F1
#
_cell.length_a   1.000
_cell.length_b   1.000
_cell.length_c   1.000
_cell.angle_alpha   90.00
_cell.angle_beta   90.00
_cell.angle_gamma   90.00
#
_symmetry.space_group_name_H-M   'P 1'
#
loop_
_entity.id
_entity.type
_entity.pdbx_description
1 polymer ?
#
loop_
_entity_poly.entity_id
_entity_poly.type
_entity_poly.pdbx_seq_one_letter_code
_entity_poly.pdbx_strand_id
1 'polypeptide(L)'
;MPSPQPFEMTEMNTTRLAAHAPHSLYDQLSDTARECIALLLGFSSCEHAAGFHVALTEIVPLRDGFTIGEAFQAYVAHIAKRISPSAPSVV
;
A
#
# COMPACT_ATOMS: atom_id res chain seq x y z
N MET A 1 47.31 -19.00 37.65
CA MET A 1 46.70 -18.00 36.73
C MET A 1 45.70 -18.74 35.85
N PRO A 2 44.39 -18.43 35.88
CA PRO A 2 43.42 -19.10 35.03
C PRO A 2 43.44 -18.53 33.60
N SER A 3 43.37 -19.43 32.60
CA SER A 3 43.31 -19.10 31.17
C SER A 3 42.01 -18.36 30.81
N PRO A 4 42.04 -17.36 29.92
CA PRO A 4 40.82 -16.72 29.41
C PRO A 4 40.11 -17.66 28.43
N GLN A 5 38.81 -17.88 28.64
CA GLN A 5 37.96 -18.62 27.70
C GLN A 5 37.62 -17.75 26.48
N PRO A 6 37.53 -18.32 25.27
CA PRO A 6 37.08 -17.57 24.11
C PRO A 6 35.60 -17.23 24.30
N PHE A 7 35.27 -15.94 24.29
CA PHE A 7 33.89 -15.47 24.22
C PHE A 7 33.30 -15.96 22.89
N GLU A 8 32.39 -16.92 22.96
CA GLU A 8 31.51 -17.26 21.84
C GLU A 8 30.81 -15.98 21.39
N MET A 9 31.22 -15.50 20.21
CA MET A 9 30.64 -14.35 19.55
C MET A 9 29.26 -14.79 19.09
N THR A 10 28.25 -14.51 19.90
CA THR A 10 26.85 -14.81 19.59
C THR A 10 26.54 -14.19 18.24
N GLU A 11 26.39 -15.06 17.24
CA GLU A 11 26.02 -14.72 15.89
C GLU A 11 24.68 -13.98 15.97
N MET A 12 24.75 -12.65 15.82
CA MET A 12 23.59 -11.78 15.81
C MET A 12 22.84 -12.08 14.52
N ASN A 13 21.98 -13.10 14.58
CA ASN A 13 21.08 -13.52 13.52
C ASN A 13 20.18 -12.32 13.19
N THR A 14 20.65 -11.54 12.23
CA THR A 14 19.92 -10.43 11.65
C THR A 14 18.79 -11.07 10.87
N THR A 15 17.67 -11.30 11.56
CA THR A 15 16.39 -11.66 10.97
C THR A 15 16.11 -10.58 9.92
N ARG A 16 16.45 -10.88 8.67
CA ARG A 16 15.94 -10.15 7.51
C ARG A 16 14.44 -10.35 7.55
N LEU A 17 13.74 -9.45 8.24
CA LEU A 17 12.33 -9.17 7.99
C LEU A 17 12.28 -8.88 6.50
N ALA A 18 11.98 -9.91 5.71
CA ALA A 18 11.58 -9.76 4.33
C ALA A 18 10.30 -8.95 4.39
N ALA A 19 10.44 -7.63 4.37
CA ALA A 19 9.35 -6.74 4.08
C ALA A 19 8.91 -7.13 2.67
N HIS A 20 7.88 -7.97 2.60
CA HIS A 20 7.25 -8.30 1.34
C HIS A 20 6.87 -6.96 0.69
N ALA A 21 7.44 -6.69 -0.48
CA ALA A 21 7.12 -5.49 -1.21
C ALA A 21 5.59 -5.44 -1.41
N PRO A 22 4.94 -4.30 -1.16
CA PRO A 22 3.49 -4.20 -1.31
C PRO A 22 3.11 -4.59 -2.74
N HIS A 23 2.10 -5.44 -2.88
CA HIS A 23 1.63 -5.92 -4.19
C HIS A 23 0.56 -5.00 -4.79
N SER A 24 -0.10 -4.22 -3.94
CA SER A 24 -1.14 -3.27 -4.32
C SER A 24 -1.06 -1.99 -3.49
N LEU A 25 -1.77 -0.95 -3.93
CA LEU A 25 -1.94 0.26 -3.14
C LEU A 25 -2.66 -0.02 -1.81
N TYR A 26 -3.52 -1.04 -1.76
CA TYR A 26 -4.16 -1.49 -0.53
C TYR A 26 -3.14 -1.96 0.52
N ASP A 27 -2.17 -2.80 0.12
CA ASP A 27 -1.11 -3.30 1.01
C ASP A 27 -0.14 -2.19 1.44
N GLN A 28 0.03 -1.18 0.58
CA GLN A 28 0.95 -0.07 0.82
C GLN A 28 0.34 0.99 1.76
N LEU A 29 -0.97 1.15 1.77
CA LEU A 29 -1.67 2.12 2.61
C LEU A 29 -1.94 1.57 4.01
N SER A 30 -1.58 2.34 5.03
CA SER A 30 -2.01 2.07 6.40
C SER A 30 -3.54 2.13 6.53
N ASP A 31 -4.09 1.47 7.55
CA ASP A 31 -5.53 1.51 7.82
C ASP A 31 -6.03 2.95 8.00
N THR A 32 -5.26 3.80 8.69
CA THR A 32 -5.58 5.23 8.85
C THR A 32 -5.64 5.96 7.51
N ALA A 33 -4.70 5.70 6.60
CA ALA A 33 -4.71 6.36 5.30
C ALA A 33 -5.90 5.92 4.43
N ARG A 34 -6.26 4.62 4.50
CA ARG A 34 -7.46 4.09 3.85
C ARG A 34 -8.74 4.72 4.39
N GLU A 35 -8.85 4.84 5.72
CA GLU A 35 -9.99 5.51 6.39
C GLU A 35 -10.09 6.99 5.98
N CYS A 36 -8.98 7.73 6.00
CA CYS A 36 -8.97 9.14 5.57
C CYS A 36 -9.44 9.31 4.12
N ILE A 37 -8.98 8.46 3.21
CA ILE A 37 -9.42 8.50 1.81
C ILE A 37 -10.91 8.14 1.70
N ALA A 38 -11.38 7.12 2.43
CA ALA A 38 -12.79 6.75 2.44
C ALA A 38 -13.68 7.90 2.92
N LEU A 39 -13.30 8.58 4.01
CA LEU A 39 -14.00 9.76 4.52
C LEU A 39 -14.01 10.91 3.51
N LEU A 40 -12.88 11.17 2.83
CA LEU A 40 -12.78 12.19 1.77
C LEU A 40 -13.71 11.91 0.58
N LEU A 41 -13.95 10.63 0.28
CA LEU A 41 -14.90 10.18 -0.74
C LEU A 41 -16.36 10.21 -0.27
N GLY A 42 -16.61 10.54 1.00
CA GLY A 42 -17.95 10.64 1.59
C GLY A 42 -18.51 9.33 2.17
N PHE A 43 -17.68 8.29 2.30
CA PHE A 43 -18.08 7.09 3.05
C PHE A 43 -18.07 7.38 4.56
N SER A 44 -18.97 6.73 5.31
CA SER A 44 -18.98 6.83 6.77
C SER A 44 -17.81 6.09 7.43
N SER A 45 -17.28 5.06 6.76
CA SER A 45 -16.08 4.31 7.15
C SER A 45 -15.58 3.46 5.99
N CYS A 46 -14.29 3.10 6.01
CA CYS A 46 -13.65 2.23 5.04
C CYS A 46 -14.27 0.81 5.03
N GLU A 47 -14.72 0.29 6.17
CA GLU A 47 -15.30 -1.06 6.27
C GLU A 47 -16.57 -1.24 5.42
N HIS A 48 -17.35 -0.17 5.24
CA HIS A 48 -18.58 -0.18 4.43
C HIS A 48 -18.32 0.12 2.95
N ALA A 49 -17.07 0.37 2.56
CA ALA A 49 -16.70 0.78 1.21
C ALA A 49 -16.10 -0.41 0.41
N ALA A 50 -16.87 -1.47 0.21
CA ALA A 50 -16.39 -2.68 -0.48
C ALA A 50 -15.81 -2.40 -1.88
N GLY A 51 -16.44 -1.52 -2.66
CA GLY A 51 -15.93 -1.11 -3.97
C GLY A 51 -14.62 -0.30 -3.90
N PHE A 52 -14.42 0.44 -2.80
CA PHE A 52 -13.17 1.15 -2.53
C PHE A 52 -12.03 0.18 -2.21
N HIS A 53 -12.28 -0.83 -1.37
CA HIS A 53 -11.30 -1.89 -1.10
C HIS A 53 -10.85 -2.60 -2.38
N VAL A 54 -11.82 -3.05 -3.18
CA VAL A 54 -11.54 -3.76 -4.44
C VAL A 54 -10.71 -2.88 -5.37
N ALA A 55 -11.10 -1.61 -5.55
CA ALA A 55 -10.32 -0.67 -6.38
C ALA A 55 -8.88 -0.51 -5.89
N LEU A 56 -8.63 -0.38 -4.59
CA LEU A 56 -7.27 -0.25 -4.06
C LEU A 56 -6.42 -1.51 -4.26
N THR A 57 -7.01 -2.70 -4.22
CA THR A 57 -6.28 -3.96 -4.49
C THR A 57 -5.85 -4.11 -5.94
N GLU A 58 -6.51 -3.40 -6.86
CA GLU A 58 -6.20 -3.43 -8.30
C GLU A 58 -5.20 -2.35 -8.73
N ILE A 59 -4.99 -1.34 -7.89
CA ILE A 59 -4.06 -0.24 -8.19
C ILE A 59 -2.64 -0.68 -7.85
N VAL A 60 -1.74 -0.50 -8.82
CA VAL A 60 -0.31 -0.77 -8.67
C VAL A 60 0.26 0.10 -7.54
N PRO A 61 1.16 -0.44 -6.70
CA PRO A 61 1.84 0.35 -5.66
C PRO A 61 2.48 1.61 -6.21
N LEU A 62 2.45 2.68 -5.42
CA LEU A 62 3.13 3.93 -5.72
C LEU A 62 4.60 3.85 -5.31
N ARG A 63 5.40 4.78 -5.82
CA ARG A 63 6.80 4.97 -5.40
C ARG A 63 6.90 5.22 -3.91
N ASP A 64 8.03 4.86 -3.29
CA ASP A 64 8.31 5.19 -1.90
C ASP A 64 8.22 6.71 -1.64
N GLY A 65 7.70 7.07 -0.47
CA GLY A 65 7.52 8.47 -0.06
C GLY A 65 6.32 9.18 -0.70
N PHE A 66 5.37 8.44 -1.29
CA PHE A 66 4.13 9.01 -1.81
C PHE A 66 3.28 9.67 -0.69
N THR A 67 2.47 10.64 -1.09
CA THR A 67 1.54 11.37 -0.23
C THR A 67 0.14 10.78 -0.32
N ILE A 68 -0.71 11.07 0.68
CA ILE A 68 -2.12 10.67 0.63
C ILE A 68 -2.88 11.27 -0.56
N GLY A 69 -2.44 12.45 -1.04
CA GLY A 69 -2.99 13.08 -2.24
C GLY A 69 -2.64 12.30 -3.53
N GLU A 70 -1.43 11.76 -3.63
CA GLU A 70 -1.03 10.90 -4.75
C GLU A 70 -1.81 9.57 -4.73
N ALA A 71 -2.04 8.99 -3.55
CA ALA A 71 -2.89 7.81 -3.40
C ALA A 71 -4.35 8.08 -3.81
N PHE A 72 -4.91 9.22 -3.39
CA PHE A 72 -6.24 9.65 -3.79
C PHE A 72 -6.34 9.87 -5.31
N GLN A 73 -5.35 10.52 -5.91
CA GLN A 73 -5.30 10.73 -7.35
C GLN A 73 -5.23 9.41 -8.13
N ALA A 74 -4.45 8.45 -7.65
CA ALA A 74 -4.37 7.11 -8.24
C ALA A 74 -5.73 6.39 -8.19
N TYR A 75 -6.45 6.50 -7.07
CA TYR A 75 -7.80 5.98 -6.94
C TYR A 75 -8.77 6.62 -7.95
N VAL A 76 -8.82 7.95 -8.02
CA VAL A 76 -9.72 8.66 -8.95
C VAL A 76 -9.39 8.32 -10.41
N ALA A 77 -8.11 8.23 -10.77
CA ALA A 77 -7.67 7.85 -12.10
C ALA A 77 -8.12 6.42 -12.47
N HIS A 78 -8.02 5.47 -11.53
CA HIS A 78 -8.48 4.10 -11.72
C HIS A 78 -9.99 4.03 -11.98
N ILE A 79 -10.77 4.75 -11.17
CA ILE A 79 -12.23 4.83 -11.33
C ILE A 79 -12.59 5.49 -12.66
N ALA A 80 -11.94 6.60 -13.04
CA ALA A 80 -12.17 7.28 -14.31
C ALA A 80 -11.93 6.37 -15.53
N LYS A 81 -10.88 5.54 -15.47
CA LYS A 81 -10.58 4.53 -16.51
C LYS A 81 -11.68 3.47 -16.60
N ARG A 82 -12.26 3.05 -15.48
CA ARG A 82 -13.37 2.07 -15.45
C ARG A 82 -14.69 2.64 -15.96
N ILE A 83 -14.97 3.90 -15.65
CA ILE A 83 -16.19 4.60 -16.09
C ILE A 83 -16.13 4.97 -17.58
N SER A 84 -14.94 5.04 -18.16
CA SER A 84 -14.72 5.32 -19.58
C SER A 84 -14.35 4.04 -20.36
N PRO A 85 -15.24 3.03 -20.51
CA PRO A 85 -14.89 1.83 -21.26
C PRO A 85 -14.80 2.05 -22.79
N SER A 86 -15.05 3.26 -23.31
CA SER A 86 -14.85 3.56 -24.73
C SER A 86 -14.83 5.07 -25.01
N ALA A 87 -13.68 5.60 -25.41
CA ALA A 87 -13.67 6.39 -26.63
C ALA A 87 -12.91 5.51 -27.63
N PRO A 88 -13.59 4.88 -28.60
CA PRO A 88 -12.86 4.25 -29.69
C PRO A 88 -12.16 5.39 -30.43
N SER A 89 -10.83 5.29 -30.59
CA SER A 89 -10.12 6.09 -31.58
C SER A 89 -10.70 5.75 -32.95
N VAL A 90 -11.64 6.56 -33.42
CA VAL A 90 -12.11 6.54 -34.80
C VAL A 90 -11.10 7.36 -35.60
N VAL A 91 -10.32 6.64 -36.40
CA VAL A 91 -9.48 7.16 -37.50
C VAL A 91 -10.38 7.62 -38.64
#